data_AF-A0A2N5VIZ0-F1
#
_entry.id   AF-A0A2N5VIZ0-F1
#
_cell.length_a   1.000
_cell.length_b   1.000
_cell.length_c   1.000
_cell.angle_alpha   90.00
_cell.angle_beta   90.00
_cell.angle_gamma   90.00
#
_symmetry.space_group_name_H-M   'P 1'
#
loop_
_entity.id
_entity.type
_entity.pdbx_description
1 polymer ?
#
loop_
_entity_poly.entity_id
_entity_poly.type
_entity_poly.pdbx_seq_one_letter_code
_entity_poly.pdbx_strand_id
1 'polypeptide(L)'
;MAHFVPIPLEYPPRPVAPPQLGAGAGATLADVALRADYFHKVSNSYQSTSTVPIPSNPLASATKEMVKACIHSIGQDDPVAAILAPQTRRLLEGVTSRIDGLQDQHLNHAANHSQRLIGVEQRLTGVEQRLTGVEQRLTGVEQRLTGVEQRLTGVETELAQIRESVQELRGQSNTMQQLLHQIVQQQNDSLPTIGTLVRENADLRNQLFGNNHR
;
A
#
# COMPACT_ATOMS: atom_id res chain seq x y z
N MET A 1 26.98 19.39 -44.90
CA MET A 1 27.67 18.17 -45.37
C MET A 1 28.33 17.53 -44.17
N ALA A 2 27.70 16.50 -43.60
CA ALA A 2 28.24 15.78 -42.45
C ALA A 2 29.26 14.75 -42.97
N HIS A 3 30.53 14.90 -42.59
CA HIS A 3 31.58 13.93 -42.88
C HIS A 3 31.38 12.70 -41.99
N PHE A 4 30.99 11.59 -42.62
CA PHE A 4 30.97 10.27 -41.98
C PHE A 4 32.41 9.74 -41.96
N VAL A 5 33.00 9.65 -40.78
CA VAL A 5 34.30 8.99 -40.58
C VAL A 5 34.01 7.53 -40.23
N PRO A 6 34.39 6.55 -41.06
CA PRO A 6 34.21 5.15 -40.71
C PRO A 6 35.24 4.76 -39.65
N ILE A 7 34.76 4.27 -38.51
CA ILE A 7 35.61 3.65 -37.50
C ILE A 7 36.01 2.26 -38.04
N PRO A 8 37.30 1.92 -38.14
CA PRO A 8 37.70 0.58 -38.53
C PRO A 8 37.32 -0.40 -37.41
N LEU A 9 36.46 -1.37 -37.72
CA LEU A 9 36.25 -2.54 -36.86
C LEU A 9 37.48 -3.45 -37.03
N GLU A 10 38.53 -3.21 -36.25
CA GLU A 10 39.57 -4.21 -36.04
C GLU A 10 38.94 -5.40 -35.31
N TYR A 11 38.68 -6.48 -36.05
CA TYR A 11 38.41 -7.77 -35.43
C TYR A 11 39.69 -8.22 -34.72
N PRO A 12 39.63 -8.64 -33.44
CA PRO A 12 40.80 -9.22 -32.79
C PRO A 12 41.24 -10.47 -33.57
N PRO A 13 42.55 -10.74 -33.67
CA PRO A 13 43.06 -11.88 -34.41
C PRO A 13 42.44 -13.17 -33.86
N ARG A 14 41.96 -14.06 -34.76
CA ARG A 14 41.45 -15.38 -34.36
C ARG A 14 42.51 -16.09 -33.50
N PRO A 15 42.13 -16.71 -32.35
CA PRO A 15 43.05 -17.50 -31.57
C PRO A 15 43.65 -18.64 -32.43
N VAL A 16 44.98 -18.72 -32.44
CA VAL A 16 45.74 -19.81 -33.07
C VAL A 16 45.29 -21.13 -32.45
N ALA A 17 45.04 -22.18 -33.25
CA ALA A 17 44.52 -23.46 -32.76
C ALA A 17 45.28 -23.97 -31.51
N PRO A 18 44.58 -24.57 -30.51
CA PRO A 18 45.24 -25.04 -29.30
C PRO A 18 46.35 -26.05 -29.64
N PRO A 19 47.47 -26.07 -28.88
CA PRO A 19 48.56 -27.00 -29.12
C PRO A 19 48.06 -28.45 -29.19
N GLN A 20 48.40 -29.16 -30.26
CA GLN A 20 48.05 -30.56 -30.48
C GLN A 20 48.95 -31.43 -29.59
N LEU A 21 48.35 -32.33 -28.79
CA LEU A 21 49.08 -33.26 -27.93
C LEU A 21 49.66 -34.40 -28.80
N GLY A 22 50.94 -34.73 -28.63
CA GLY A 22 51.58 -35.83 -29.35
C GLY A 22 50.87 -37.17 -29.09
N ALA A 23 50.48 -37.87 -30.15
CA ALA A 23 49.59 -39.04 -30.10
C ALA A 23 50.20 -40.35 -29.51
N GLY A 24 51.27 -40.27 -28.70
CA GLY A 24 52.09 -41.44 -28.38
C GLY A 24 52.34 -41.77 -26.89
N ALA A 25 52.17 -40.82 -25.97
CA ALA A 25 52.32 -41.05 -24.54
C ALA A 25 51.47 -40.01 -23.81
N GLY A 26 50.88 -40.36 -22.66
CA GLY A 26 49.95 -39.48 -21.93
C GLY A 26 50.49 -38.05 -21.77
N ALA A 27 49.60 -37.06 -21.85
CA ALA A 27 49.96 -35.65 -21.80
C ALA A 27 50.84 -35.34 -20.58
N THR A 28 52.04 -34.80 -20.82
CA THR A 28 52.96 -34.46 -19.74
C THR A 28 52.47 -33.22 -18.99
N LEU A 29 52.97 -32.99 -17.78
CA LEU A 29 52.64 -31.79 -17.01
C LEU A 29 52.97 -30.49 -17.78
N ALA A 30 54.03 -30.52 -18.59
CA ALA A 30 54.43 -29.42 -19.46
C ALA A 30 53.40 -29.15 -20.56
N ASP A 31 52.87 -30.20 -21.19
CA ASP A 31 51.84 -30.08 -22.24
C ASP A 31 50.52 -29.50 -21.68
N VAL A 32 50.16 -29.91 -20.47
CA VAL A 32 48.95 -29.43 -19.78
C VAL A 32 49.13 -27.98 -19.31
N ALA A 33 50.31 -27.61 -18.81
CA ALA A 33 50.64 -26.24 -18.43
C ALA A 33 50.61 -25.28 -19.64
N LEU A 34 51.15 -25.71 -20.79
CA LEU A 34 51.08 -24.95 -22.05
C LEU A 34 49.63 -24.71 -22.49
N ARG A 35 48.77 -25.71 -22.33
CA ARG A 35 47.35 -25.59 -22.70
C ARG A 35 46.55 -24.73 -21.73
N ALA A 36 46.87 -24.78 -20.44
CA ALA A 36 46.28 -23.90 -19.43
C ALA A 36 46.69 -22.43 -19.62
N ASP A 37 47.97 -22.16 -19.90
CA ASP A 37 48.48 -20.83 -20.24
C ASP A 37 47.82 -20.28 -21.52
N TYR A 38 47.65 -21.12 -22.54
CA TYR A 38 46.89 -20.77 -23.74
C TYR A 38 45.44 -20.34 -23.40
N PHE A 39 44.71 -21.14 -22.61
CA PHE A 39 43.33 -20.80 -22.25
C PHE A 39 43.22 -19.56 -21.35
N HIS A 40 44.17 -19.35 -20.43
CA HIS A 40 44.23 -18.16 -19.59
C HIS A 40 44.46 -16.89 -20.44
N LYS A 41 45.39 -16.95 -21.40
CA LYS A 41 45.65 -15.85 -22.34
C LYS A 41 44.44 -15.55 -23.22
N VAL A 42 43.75 -16.57 -23.71
CA VAL A 42 42.51 -16.42 -24.49
C VAL A 42 41.40 -15.79 -23.64
N SER A 43 41.20 -16.23 -22.40
CA SER A 43 40.21 -15.64 -21.48
C SER A 43 40.48 -14.15 -21.23
N ASN A 44 41.73 -13.77 -20.99
CA ASN A 44 42.10 -12.38 -20.75
C ASN A 44 41.98 -11.50 -22.01
N SER A 45 42.17 -12.04 -23.22
CA SER A 45 41.94 -11.28 -24.46
C SER A 45 40.47 -10.89 -24.69
N TYR A 46 39.51 -11.64 -24.11
CA TYR A 46 38.07 -11.33 -24.21
C TYR A 46 37.57 -10.41 -23.08
N GLN A 47 38.27 -10.33 -21.95
CA GLN A 47 37.87 -9.49 -20.81
C GLN A 47 38.08 -7.99 -21.06
N SER A 48 38.95 -7.59 -21.99
CA SER A 48 39.21 -6.17 -22.26
C SER A 48 38.12 -5.48 -23.09
N THR A 49 37.16 -6.18 -23.70
CA THR A 49 36.16 -5.55 -24.58
C THR A 49 34.76 -6.19 -24.64
N SER A 50 34.39 -7.18 -23.82
CA SER A 50 33.10 -7.89 -24.02
C SER A 50 32.20 -7.99 -22.78
N THR A 51 30.95 -7.55 -22.93
CA THR A 51 29.81 -7.73 -22.02
C THR A 51 29.14 -9.12 -22.14
N VAL A 52 29.76 -10.07 -22.85
CA VAL A 52 29.24 -11.43 -23.02
C VAL A 52 29.76 -12.31 -21.88
N PRO A 53 28.90 -13.06 -21.16
CA PRO A 53 29.34 -13.99 -20.12
C PRO A 53 30.20 -15.08 -20.74
N ILE A 54 31.49 -15.12 -20.42
CA ILE A 54 32.36 -16.23 -20.81
C ILE A 54 31.91 -17.45 -19.98
N PRO A 55 31.50 -18.56 -20.61
CA PRO A 55 31.03 -19.73 -19.87
C PRO A 55 32.17 -20.25 -18.99
N SER A 56 31.91 -20.51 -17.71
CA SER A 56 32.90 -20.96 -16.70
C SER A 56 33.48 -22.36 -16.95
N ASN A 57 32.97 -23.08 -17.96
CA ASN A 57 33.31 -24.46 -18.29
C ASN A 57 34.77 -24.70 -18.74
N PRO A 58 35.44 -23.84 -19.53
CA PRO A 58 36.80 -24.10 -20.01
C PRO A 58 37.84 -24.04 -18.90
N LEU A 59 37.71 -23.08 -17.97
CA LEU A 59 38.64 -22.93 -16.84
C LEU A 59 38.44 -24.06 -15.83
N ALA A 60 37.20 -24.37 -15.46
CA ALA A 60 36.89 -25.50 -14.58
C ALA A 60 37.37 -26.84 -15.18
N SER A 61 37.22 -27.03 -16.50
CA SER A 61 37.70 -28.22 -17.22
C SER A 61 39.23 -28.29 -17.27
N ALA A 62 39.91 -27.17 -17.60
CA ALA A 62 41.37 -27.10 -17.63
C ALA A 62 41.99 -27.35 -16.25
N THR A 63 41.43 -26.76 -15.19
CA THR A 63 41.87 -27.00 -13.82
C THR A 63 41.64 -28.45 -13.40
N LYS A 64 40.52 -29.07 -13.82
CA LYS A 64 40.24 -30.48 -13.57
C LYS A 64 41.24 -31.41 -14.25
N GLU A 65 41.63 -31.11 -15.50
CA GLU A 65 42.65 -31.88 -16.23
C GLU A 65 44.07 -31.65 -15.68
N MET A 66 44.40 -30.42 -15.26
CA MET A 66 45.65 -30.12 -14.54
C MET A 66 45.78 -30.94 -13.25
N VAL A 67 44.74 -30.95 -12.43
CA VAL A 67 44.73 -31.71 -11.17
C VAL A 67 44.86 -33.22 -11.45
N LYS A 68 44.19 -33.75 -12.48
CA LYS A 68 44.35 -35.16 -12.88
C LYS A 68 45.77 -35.50 -13.33
N ALA A 69 46.39 -34.66 -14.16
CA ALA A 69 47.76 -34.88 -14.65
C ALA A 69 48.80 -34.82 -13.52
N CYS A 70 48.68 -33.85 -12.60
CA CYS A 70 49.53 -33.77 -11.41
C CYS A 70 49.41 -35.02 -10.53
N ILE A 71 48.19 -35.50 -10.27
CA ILE A 71 47.97 -36.71 -9.47
C ILE A 71 48.58 -37.94 -10.15
N HIS A 72 48.52 -38.02 -11.49
CA HIS A 72 49.10 -39.13 -12.26
C HIS A 72 50.64 -39.15 -12.17
N SER A 73 51.28 -37.98 -12.27
CA SER A 73 52.75 -37.86 -12.19
C SER A 73 53.32 -38.10 -10.79
N ILE A 74 52.55 -37.81 -9.73
CA ILE A 74 52.96 -38.04 -8.33
C ILE A 74 52.90 -39.53 -7.96
N GLY A 75 52.08 -40.33 -8.66
CA GLY A 75 51.81 -41.73 -8.29
C GLY A 75 52.80 -42.78 -8.80
N GLN A 76 53.75 -42.44 -9.69
CA GLN A 76 54.61 -43.45 -10.33
C GLN A 76 55.97 -43.68 -9.66
N ASP A 77 56.55 -42.69 -8.96
CA ASP A 77 57.95 -42.79 -8.48
C ASP A 77 58.18 -42.52 -6.98
N ASP A 78 57.14 -42.23 -6.18
CA ASP A 78 57.29 -41.92 -4.74
C ASP A 78 56.48 -42.87 -3.83
N PRO A 79 57.14 -43.68 -2.97
CA PRO A 79 56.45 -44.58 -2.03
C PRO A 79 55.58 -43.84 -1.01
N VAL A 80 55.87 -42.56 -0.72
CA VAL A 80 55.06 -41.71 0.15
C VAL A 80 53.78 -41.29 -0.58
N ALA A 81 53.84 -41.02 -1.88
CA ALA A 81 52.67 -40.72 -2.71
C ALA A 81 51.70 -41.91 -2.83
N ALA A 82 52.20 -43.15 -2.90
CA ALA A 82 51.36 -44.34 -2.92
C ALA A 82 50.51 -44.51 -1.65
N ILE A 83 51.01 -44.04 -0.51
CA ILE A 83 50.33 -44.09 0.80
C ILE A 83 49.42 -42.87 1.02
N LEU A 84 49.88 -41.67 0.62
CA LEU A 84 49.13 -40.43 0.80
C LEU A 84 48.03 -40.22 -0.23
N ALA A 85 48.17 -40.69 -1.48
CA ALA A 85 47.17 -40.47 -2.53
C ALA A 85 45.78 -41.05 -2.19
N PRO A 86 45.64 -42.25 -1.58
CA PRO A 86 44.36 -42.74 -1.10
C PRO A 86 43.74 -41.87 0.00
N GLN A 87 44.56 -41.34 0.92
CA GLN A 87 44.09 -40.47 2.02
C GLN A 87 43.60 -39.12 1.48
N THR A 88 44.38 -38.50 0.58
CA THR A 88 44.01 -37.25 -0.09
C THR A 88 42.75 -37.43 -0.94
N ARG A 89 42.61 -38.56 -1.65
CA ARG A 89 41.40 -38.88 -2.42
C ARG A 89 40.15 -38.94 -1.53
N ARG A 90 40.21 -39.62 -0.38
CA ARG A 90 39.09 -39.67 0.57
C ARG A 90 38.72 -38.30 1.11
N LEU A 91 39.72 -37.46 1.43
CA LEU A 91 39.47 -36.09 1.88
C LEU A 91 38.79 -35.26 0.79
N LEU A 92 39.25 -35.37 -0.46
CA LEU A 92 38.64 -34.68 -1.61
C LEU A 92 37.20 -35.17 -1.87
N GLU A 93 36.95 -36.48 -1.83
CA GLU A 93 35.60 -37.04 -1.92
C GLU A 93 34.69 -36.52 -0.80
N GLY A 94 35.20 -36.45 0.43
CA GLY A 94 34.49 -35.86 1.56
C GLY A 94 34.19 -34.37 1.38
N VAL A 95 35.13 -33.60 0.83
CA VAL A 95 34.92 -32.18 0.50
C VAL A 95 33.89 -32.02 -0.61
N THR A 96 33.96 -32.82 -1.68
CA THR A 96 32.97 -32.81 -2.77
C THR A 96 31.57 -33.13 -2.24
N SER A 97 31.43 -34.19 -1.44
CA SER A 97 30.13 -34.56 -0.84
C SER A 97 29.58 -33.46 0.08
N ARG A 98 30.45 -32.76 0.83
CA ARG A 98 30.03 -31.60 1.63
C ARG A 98 29.60 -30.41 0.77
N ILE A 99 30.28 -30.15 -0.33
CA ILE A 99 29.92 -29.09 -1.27
C ILE A 99 28.55 -29.38 -1.89
N ASP A 100 28.33 -30.61 -2.35
CA ASP A 100 27.04 -31.05 -2.92
C ASP A 100 25.92 -30.89 -1.88
N GLY A 101 26.16 -31.33 -0.63
CA GLY A 101 25.20 -31.18 0.46
C GLY A 101 24.89 -29.72 0.82
N LEU A 102 25.90 -28.83 0.83
CA LEU A 102 25.70 -27.40 1.04
C LEU A 102 24.92 -26.77 -0.12
N GLN A 103 25.16 -27.21 -1.35
CA GLN A 103 24.46 -26.73 -2.53
C GLN A 103 22.99 -27.13 -2.47
N ASP A 104 22.69 -28.38 -2.16
CA ASP A 104 21.31 -28.85 -1.97
C ASP A 104 20.60 -28.08 -0.84
N GLN A 105 21.29 -27.83 0.27
CA GLN A 105 20.76 -27.00 1.35
C GLN A 105 20.46 -25.58 0.86
N HIS A 106 21.37 -24.94 0.12
CA HIS A 106 21.16 -23.59 -0.40
C HIS A 106 19.97 -23.52 -1.37
N LEU A 107 19.83 -24.49 -2.27
CA LEU A 107 18.68 -24.56 -3.17
C LEU A 107 17.37 -24.72 -2.38
N ASN A 108 17.35 -25.58 -1.35
CA ASN A 108 16.17 -25.79 -0.51
C ASN A 108 15.79 -24.54 0.29
N HIS A 109 16.76 -23.82 0.86
CA HIS A 109 16.50 -22.56 1.54
C HIS A 109 15.99 -21.49 0.57
N ALA A 110 16.57 -21.38 -0.63
CA ALA A 110 16.11 -20.45 -1.65
C ALA A 110 14.66 -20.74 -2.08
N ALA A 111 14.32 -22.02 -2.28
CA ALA A 111 12.97 -22.45 -2.59
C ALA A 111 11.98 -22.13 -1.44
N ASN A 112 12.38 -22.38 -0.18
CA ASN A 112 11.56 -22.05 0.99
C ASN A 112 11.32 -20.54 1.10
N HIS A 113 12.36 -19.73 0.94
CA HIS A 113 12.25 -18.28 0.97
C HIS A 113 11.35 -17.76 -0.16
N SER A 114 11.49 -18.29 -1.37
CA SER A 114 10.62 -17.94 -2.50
C SER A 114 9.15 -18.23 -2.17
N GLN A 115 8.84 -19.41 -1.63
CA GLN A 115 7.48 -19.76 -1.25
C GLN A 115 6.92 -18.85 -0.15
N ARG A 116 7.75 -18.48 0.83
CA ARG A 116 7.36 -17.54 1.89
C ARG A 116 7.07 -16.16 1.33
N LEU A 117 7.87 -15.68 0.38
CA LEU A 117 7.66 -14.38 -0.28
C LEU A 117 6.34 -14.36 -1.06
N ILE A 118 6.04 -15.41 -1.82
CA ILE A 118 4.74 -15.57 -2.51
C ILE A 118 3.58 -15.49 -1.50
N GLY A 119 3.71 -16.17 -0.35
CA GLY A 119 2.70 -16.10 0.70
C GLY A 119 2.55 -14.70 1.33
N VAL A 120 3.65 -13.94 1.45
CA VAL A 120 3.60 -12.55 1.90
C VAL A 120 2.93 -11.66 0.87
N GLU A 121 3.26 -11.79 -0.42
CA GLU A 121 2.64 -11.03 -1.52
C GLU A 121 1.14 -11.24 -1.56
N GLN A 122 0.66 -12.49 -1.48
CA GLN A 122 -0.77 -12.79 -1.45
C GLN A 122 -1.48 -12.14 -0.25
N ARG A 123 -0.84 -12.15 0.93
CA ARG A 123 -1.38 -11.49 2.12
C ARG A 123 -1.44 -9.97 1.94
N LEU A 124 -0.42 -9.37 1.33
CA LEU A 124 -0.40 -7.94 1.05
C LEU A 124 -1.50 -7.55 0.07
N THR A 125 -1.71 -8.30 -1.00
CA THR A 125 -2.86 -8.10 -1.91
C THR A 125 -4.20 -8.19 -1.17
N GLY A 126 -4.35 -9.15 -0.25
CA GLY A 126 -5.54 -9.25 0.59
C GLY A 126 -5.72 -8.05 1.53
N VAL A 127 -4.64 -7.47 2.05
CA VAL A 127 -4.68 -6.25 2.87
C VAL A 127 -5.08 -5.05 2.02
N GLU A 128 -4.52 -4.89 0.82
CA GLU A 128 -4.88 -3.81 -0.11
C GLU A 128 -6.37 -3.82 -0.45
N GLN A 129 -6.93 -4.98 -0.80
CA GLN A 129 -8.36 -5.12 -1.08
C GLN A 129 -9.23 -4.73 0.12
N ARG A 130 -8.83 -5.13 1.33
CA ARG A 130 -9.55 -4.75 2.55
C ARG A 130 -9.49 -3.25 2.82
N LEU A 131 -8.34 -2.62 2.58
CA LEU A 131 -8.17 -1.17 2.73
C LEU A 131 -9.05 -0.41 1.74
N THR A 132 -9.09 -0.82 0.47
CA THR A 132 -10.02 -0.24 -0.52
C THR A 132 -11.48 -0.37 -0.07
N GLY A 133 -11.87 -1.53 0.49
CA GLY A 133 -13.21 -1.70 1.05
C GLY A 133 -13.50 -0.81 2.27
N VAL A 134 -12.49 -0.52 3.10
CA VAL A 134 -12.61 0.44 4.21
C VAL A 134 -12.78 1.87 3.69
N GLU A 135 -11.99 2.28 2.70
CA GLU A 135 -12.08 3.61 2.08
C GLU A 135 -13.49 3.87 1.51
N GLN A 136 -14.03 2.91 0.74
CA GLN A 136 -15.40 3.02 0.20
C GLN A 136 -16.46 3.17 1.30
N ARG A 137 -16.33 2.43 2.40
CA ARG A 137 -17.24 2.54 3.54
C ARG A 137 -17.14 3.89 4.22
N LEU A 138 -15.93 4.44 4.36
CA LEU A 138 -15.72 5.76 4.94
C LEU A 138 -16.35 6.86 4.07
N THR A 139 -16.17 6.81 2.75
CA THR A 139 -16.86 7.71 1.82
C THR A 139 -18.39 7.63 1.98
N GLY A 140 -18.94 6.43 2.11
CA GLY A 140 -20.38 6.26 2.37
C GLY A 140 -20.84 6.81 3.72
N VAL A 141 -20.00 6.76 4.75
CA VAL A 141 -20.29 7.38 6.06
C VAL A 141 -20.27 8.90 5.95
N GLU A 142 -19.28 9.49 5.26
CA GLU A 142 -19.17 10.94 5.05
C GLU A 142 -20.42 11.49 4.35
N GLN A 143 -20.86 10.85 3.26
CA GLN A 143 -22.09 11.25 2.55
C GLN A 143 -23.34 11.23 3.45
N ARG A 144 -23.46 10.19 4.30
CA ARG A 144 -24.58 10.09 5.24
C ARG A 144 -24.53 11.18 6.30
N LEU A 145 -23.35 11.53 6.80
CA LEU A 145 -23.18 12.60 7.78
C LEU A 145 -23.55 13.96 7.17
N THR A 146 -23.12 14.25 5.94
CA THR A 146 -23.56 15.46 5.22
C THR A 146 -25.08 15.51 5.06
N GLY A 147 -25.72 14.38 4.75
CA GLY A 147 -27.19 14.32 4.69
C GLY A 147 -27.88 14.54 6.05
N VAL A 148 -27.27 14.10 7.15
CA VAL A 148 -27.76 14.37 8.51
C VAL A 148 -27.61 15.85 8.86
N GLU A 149 -26.47 16.46 8.55
CA GLU A 149 -26.22 17.89 8.78
C GLU A 149 -27.26 18.75 8.06
N GLN A 150 -27.53 18.49 6.77
CA GLN A 150 -28.55 19.21 6.01
C GLN A 150 -29.95 19.11 6.63
N ARG A 151 -30.33 17.91 7.11
CA ARG A 151 -31.61 17.70 7.77
C ARG A 151 -31.70 18.46 9.10
N LEU A 152 -30.63 18.49 9.88
CA LEU A 152 -30.58 19.24 11.13
C LEU A 152 -30.71 20.74 10.88
N THR A 153 -30.01 21.29 9.88
CA THR A 153 -30.18 22.70 9.47
C THR A 153 -31.64 23.01 9.09
N GLY A 154 -32.30 22.08 8.39
CA GLY A 154 -33.73 22.21 8.06
C GLY A 154 -34.61 22.26 9.32
N VAL A 155 -34.41 21.33 10.25
CA VAL A 155 -35.14 21.29 11.53
C VAL A 155 -34.89 22.55 12.37
N GLU A 156 -33.66 23.05 12.42
CA GLU A 156 -33.33 24.30 13.13
C GLU A 156 -34.09 25.49 12.55
N THR A 157 -34.20 25.56 11.22
CA THR A 157 -34.95 26.60 10.51
C THR A 157 -36.45 26.51 10.83
N GLU A 158 -37.04 25.32 10.76
CA GLU A 158 -38.46 25.11 11.11
C GLU A 158 -38.75 25.48 12.57
N LEU A 159 -37.86 25.10 13.51
CA LEU A 159 -37.99 25.46 14.92
C LEU A 159 -37.87 26.97 15.14
N ALA A 160 -37.04 27.67 14.39
CA ALA A 160 -36.95 29.12 14.44
C ALA A 160 -38.27 29.78 13.99
N GLN A 161 -38.86 29.31 12.89
CA GLN A 161 -40.16 29.80 12.40
C GLN A 161 -41.28 29.54 13.40
N ILE A 162 -41.35 28.33 13.97
CA ILE A 162 -42.34 27.98 15.00
C ILE A 162 -42.18 28.89 16.23
N ARG A 163 -40.94 29.17 16.66
CA ARG A 163 -40.70 30.10 17.79
C ARG A 163 -41.23 31.49 17.50
N GLU A 164 -41.00 32.01 16.30
CA GLU A 164 -41.52 33.31 15.87
C GLU A 164 -43.06 33.33 15.87
N SER A 165 -43.70 32.33 15.25
CA SER A 165 -45.17 32.23 15.25
C SER A 165 -45.76 32.13 16.66
N VAL A 166 -45.11 31.41 17.57
CA VAL A 166 -45.54 31.33 18.97
C VAL A 166 -45.39 32.67 19.69
N GLN A 167 -44.33 33.45 19.40
CA GLN A 167 -44.18 34.78 19.96
C GLN A 167 -45.26 35.73 19.45
N GLU A 168 -45.58 35.68 18.16
CA GLU A 168 -46.66 36.47 17.57
C GLU A 168 -48.02 36.14 18.20
N LEU A 169 -48.37 34.85 18.29
CA LEU A 169 -49.60 34.39 18.93
C LEU A 169 -49.69 34.83 20.40
N ARG A 170 -48.57 34.79 21.13
CA ARG A 170 -48.51 35.33 22.51
C ARG A 170 -48.78 36.83 22.53
N GLY A 171 -48.20 37.59 21.61
CA GLY A 171 -48.45 39.03 21.46
C GLY A 171 -49.93 39.33 21.20
N GLN A 172 -50.54 38.62 20.24
CA GLN A 172 -51.97 38.74 19.94
C GLN A 172 -52.85 38.39 21.15
N SER A 173 -52.50 37.34 21.89
CA SER A 173 -53.21 36.94 23.10
C SER A 173 -53.15 38.01 24.19
N ASN A 174 -51.99 38.63 24.42
CA ASN A 174 -51.83 39.73 25.37
C ASN A 174 -52.70 40.94 24.98
N THR A 175 -52.71 41.32 23.70
CA THR A 175 -53.57 42.40 23.20
C THR A 175 -55.05 42.08 23.43
N MET A 176 -55.47 40.84 23.15
CA MET A 176 -56.85 40.42 23.38
C MET A 176 -57.22 40.45 24.87
N GLN A 177 -56.32 40.02 25.75
CA GLN A 177 -56.51 40.12 27.20
C GLN A 177 -56.66 41.58 27.65
N GLN A 178 -55.86 42.49 27.11
CA GLN A 178 -55.97 43.93 27.41
C GLN A 178 -57.30 44.52 26.93
N LEU A 179 -57.73 44.21 25.71
CA LEU A 179 -59.01 44.68 25.17
C LEU A 179 -60.19 44.14 25.99
N LEU A 180 -60.16 42.86 26.37
CA LEU A 180 -61.18 42.27 27.25
C LEU A 180 -61.23 42.97 28.60
N HIS A 181 -60.07 43.25 29.22
CA HIS A 181 -60.02 44.00 30.46
C HIS A 181 -60.63 45.40 30.29
N GLN A 182 -60.31 46.10 29.20
CA GLN A 182 -60.84 47.43 28.91
C GLN A 182 -62.36 47.44 28.72
N ILE A 183 -62.91 46.46 27.99
CA ILE A 183 -64.36 46.31 27.80
C ILE A 183 -65.05 46.06 29.15
N VAL A 184 -64.50 45.16 29.97
CA VAL A 184 -65.07 44.87 31.28
C VAL A 184 -65.07 46.11 32.17
N GLN A 185 -63.98 46.89 32.18
CA GLN A 185 -63.92 48.15 32.94
C GLN A 185 -64.95 49.16 32.43
N GLN A 186 -65.05 49.36 31.11
CA GLN A 186 -66.03 50.28 30.53
C GLN A 186 -67.47 49.89 30.88
N GLN A 187 -67.78 48.59 30.87
CA GLN A 187 -69.08 48.08 31.31
C GLN A 187 -69.33 48.36 32.79
N ASN A 188 -68.33 48.11 33.64
CA ASN A 188 -68.43 48.32 35.08
C ASN A 188 -68.61 49.79 35.45
N ASP A 189 -67.94 50.71 34.73
CA ASP A 189 -68.05 52.16 34.90
C ASP A 189 -69.41 52.72 34.41
N SER A 190 -70.03 52.08 33.43
CA SER A 190 -71.31 52.52 32.86
C SER A 190 -72.52 52.08 33.69
N LEU A 191 -72.41 50.97 34.45
CA LEU A 191 -73.49 50.38 35.25
C LEU A 191 -74.12 51.36 36.27
N PRO A 192 -73.35 52.12 37.08
CA PRO A 192 -73.90 53.09 38.02
C PRO A 192 -74.71 54.18 37.34
N THR A 193 -74.21 54.74 36.24
CA THR A 193 -74.88 55.79 35.46
C THR A 193 -76.19 55.31 34.86
N ILE A 194 -76.22 54.07 34.35
CA ILE A 194 -77.48 53.44 33.91
C ILE A 194 -78.43 53.29 35.09
N GLY A 195 -77.92 52.84 36.24
CA GLY A 195 -78.71 52.69 37.48
C GLY A 195 -79.33 54.01 37.96
N THR A 196 -78.60 55.13 37.91
CA THR A 196 -79.13 56.45 38.27
C THR A 196 -80.20 56.91 37.28
N LEU A 197 -79.94 56.80 35.97
CA LEU A 197 -80.91 57.17 34.93
C LEU A 197 -82.20 56.35 35.01
N VAL A 198 -82.11 55.05 35.34
CA VAL A 198 -83.30 54.20 35.55
C VAL A 198 -84.11 54.69 36.74
N ARG A 199 -83.45 55.07 37.84
CA ARG A 199 -84.12 55.58 39.05
C ARG A 199 -84.79 56.94 38.80
N GLU A 200 -84.09 57.86 38.14
CA GLU A 200 -84.64 59.17 37.73
C GLU A 200 -85.85 59.04 36.80
N ASN A 201 -85.79 58.13 35.82
CA ASN A 201 -86.94 57.87 34.94
C ASN A 201 -88.15 57.32 35.70
N ALA A 202 -87.93 56.46 36.70
CA ALA A 202 -89.00 55.95 37.56
C ALA A 202 -89.65 57.07 38.39
N ASP A 203 -88.83 57.97 38.95
CA ASP A 203 -89.32 59.12 39.71
C ASP A 203 -90.13 60.09 38.83
N LEU A 204 -89.62 60.43 37.64
CA LEU A 204 -90.33 61.24 36.66
C LEU A 204 -91.68 60.62 36.25
N ARG A 205 -91.71 59.31 36.01
CA ARG A 205 -92.94 58.58 35.68
C ARG A 205 -93.96 58.67 36.82
N ASN A 206 -93.52 58.48 38.07
CA ASN A 206 -94.39 58.60 39.24
C ASN A 206 -94.94 60.02 39.41
N GLN A 207 -94.15 61.07 39.13
CA GLN A 207 -94.62 62.45 39.17
C GLN A 207 -95.70 62.74 38.12
N LEU A 208 -95.52 62.23 36.89
CA LEU A 208 -96.44 62.48 35.77
C LEU A 208 -97.77 61.71 35.90
N PHE A 209 -97.73 60.45 36.35
CA PHE A 209 -98.90 59.57 36.32
C PHE A 209 -99.46 59.22 37.71
N GLY A 210 -98.67 59.33 38.77
CA GLY A 210 -99.07 58.97 40.14
C GLY A 210 -99.95 60.01 40.85
N ASN A 211 -99.90 61.29 40.43
CA ASN A 211 -100.71 62.35 41.02
C ASN A 211 -102.18 62.36 40.58
N ASN A 212 -102.59 61.46 39.67
CA ASN A 212 -103.98 61.38 39.17
C ASN A 212 -104.93 60.51 40.01
N HIS A 213 -104.51 60.03 41.19
CA HIS A 213 -105.31 59.11 42.04
C HIS A 213 -105.48 59.58 43.51
N ARG A 214 -105.47 60.89 43.76
CA ARG A 214 -105.84 61.45 45.08
C ARG A 214 -107.04 62.37 44.98
#